data_AF-A0A5D2K2M9-F1
#
_entry.id   AF-A0A5D2K2M9-F1
#
_cell.length_a   1.000
_cell.length_b   1.000
_cell.length_c   1.000
_cell.angle_alpha   90.00
_cell.angle_beta   90.00
_cell.angle_gamma   90.00
#
_symmetry.space_group_name_H-M   'P 1'
#
loop_
_entity.id
_entity.type
_entity.pdbx_description
1 polymer ?
#
loop_
_entity_poly.entity_id
_entity_poly.type
_entity_poly.pdbx_seq_one_letter_code
_entity_poly.pdbx_strand_id
1 'polypeptide(L)'
;MAPMRAEPFNDSSALIDFVINQGNGVKGLSEMGLKALPRQYIQPLEERMCMINITTQESIPIIDMSNPNDPEVVKLICEAGSKWGFFQIINHDVPIEVLENVKDATYKFFGLSAEVKNMYSKEHSSSNNVRFGTSFTPQAEKALEWKDYLSLFYVSEEEASALWPLACREQVLDYMRKSEVVIKQLLKMLMKGLNVNEIDETKESLLMGSMRTNLNYYPKCPNPELTVGVGRHSDVSTLTILLQDEIGGLFVRENNGDNWIHVPPIKGSLVINVGDALQIMSNGKYKSVEHRVVANGYNNRISVPIFINPRPSDMIGPLPELIKDGEKPIYKQVLYSDYVKHFFRKGHDGKKTIAFAEL
;
A
#
# COMPACT_ATOMS: atom_id res chain seq x y z
N MET A 1 47.26 -5.60 -11.38
CA MET A 1 45.86 -5.33 -11.74
C MET A 1 45.00 -6.36 -11.05
N ALA A 2 44.18 -5.95 -10.07
CA ALA A 2 43.19 -6.86 -9.50
C ALA A 2 42.15 -7.18 -10.60
N PRO A 3 41.72 -8.43 -10.76
CA PRO A 3 40.69 -8.76 -11.75
C PRO A 3 39.41 -8.02 -11.37
N MET A 4 38.88 -7.20 -12.29
CA MET A 4 37.50 -6.73 -12.20
C MET A 4 36.62 -7.98 -12.11
N ARG A 5 36.10 -8.28 -10.91
CA ARG A 5 35.05 -9.29 -10.77
C ARG A 5 33.90 -8.84 -11.66
N ALA A 6 33.53 -9.68 -12.62
CA ALA A 6 32.33 -9.46 -13.43
C ALA A 6 31.14 -9.21 -12.49
N GLU A 7 30.34 -8.19 -12.78
CA GLU A 7 29.14 -7.93 -12.00
C GLU A 7 28.22 -9.16 -12.08
N PRO A 8 27.77 -9.72 -10.95
CA PRO A 8 27.19 -11.06 -10.89
C PRO A 8 25.87 -11.26 -11.67
N PHE A 9 25.26 -10.20 -12.21
CA PHE A 9 23.92 -10.25 -12.81
C PHE A 9 23.75 -9.47 -14.12
N ASN A 10 24.79 -9.43 -14.97
CA ASN A 10 24.66 -8.80 -16.29
C ASN A 10 23.67 -9.55 -17.21
N ASP A 11 23.45 -10.85 -16.95
CA ASP A 11 22.41 -11.67 -17.59
C ASP A 11 21.07 -11.57 -16.81
N SER A 12 19.99 -11.29 -17.54
CA SER A 12 18.66 -11.19 -16.95
C SER A 12 18.10 -12.52 -16.49
N SER A 13 18.53 -13.64 -17.08
CA SER A 13 18.07 -14.96 -16.68
C SER A 13 18.58 -15.34 -15.28
N ALA A 14 19.87 -15.11 -15.03
CA ALA A 14 20.52 -15.37 -13.74
C ALA A 14 19.96 -14.51 -12.61
N LEU A 15 19.64 -13.24 -12.89
CA LEU A 15 19.00 -12.36 -11.91
C LEU A 15 17.61 -12.86 -11.54
N ILE A 16 16.77 -13.18 -12.54
CA ILE A 16 15.42 -13.68 -12.31
C ILE A 16 15.47 -14.99 -11.52
N ASP A 17 16.38 -15.89 -11.87
CA ASP A 17 16.51 -17.16 -11.17
C ASP A 17 16.88 -16.97 -9.71
N PHE A 18 17.91 -16.18 -9.42
CA PHE A 18 18.34 -15.90 -8.05
C PHE A 18 17.25 -15.18 -7.23
N VAL A 19 16.67 -14.12 -7.78
CA VAL A 19 15.74 -13.24 -7.06
C VAL A 19 14.37 -13.89 -6.89
N ILE A 20 13.81 -14.40 -7.99
CA ILE A 20 12.42 -14.84 -8.06
C ILE A 20 12.34 -16.35 -7.83
N ASN A 21 12.97 -17.16 -8.68
CA ASN A 21 12.79 -18.62 -8.64
C ASN A 21 13.34 -19.26 -7.36
N GLN A 22 14.50 -18.80 -6.91
CA GLN A 22 15.13 -19.25 -5.67
C GLN A 22 14.61 -18.51 -4.42
N GLY A 23 13.75 -17.50 -4.59
CA GLY A 23 13.12 -16.78 -3.47
C GLY A 23 14.07 -15.91 -2.63
N ASN A 24 15.26 -15.55 -3.14
CA ASN A 24 16.19 -14.68 -2.40
C ASN A 24 15.66 -13.24 -2.28
N GLY A 25 14.88 -12.80 -3.27
CA GLY A 25 14.35 -11.43 -3.34
C GLY A 25 15.43 -10.36 -3.50
N VAL A 26 14.99 -9.10 -3.50
CA VAL A 26 15.93 -7.96 -3.47
C VAL A 26 16.67 -7.84 -2.15
N LYS A 27 16.15 -8.44 -1.07
CA LYS A 27 16.87 -8.55 0.21
C LYS A 27 18.16 -9.35 0.03
N GLY A 28 18.06 -10.55 -0.54
CA GLY A 28 19.24 -11.40 -0.77
C GLY A 28 20.25 -10.72 -1.71
N LEU A 29 19.78 -10.00 -2.74
CA LEU A 29 20.64 -9.19 -3.59
C LEU A 29 21.40 -8.11 -2.80
N SER A 30 20.71 -7.37 -1.93
CA SER A 30 21.33 -6.34 -1.10
C SER A 30 22.40 -6.92 -0.17
N GLU A 31 22.14 -8.09 0.41
CA GLU A 31 23.07 -8.80 1.30
C GLU A 31 24.34 -9.30 0.60
N MET A 32 24.35 -9.40 -0.74
CA MET A 32 25.57 -9.67 -1.52
C MET A 32 26.54 -8.47 -1.55
N GLY A 33 26.14 -7.31 -1.06
CA GLY A 33 26.99 -6.11 -1.03
C GLY A 33 27.24 -5.52 -2.41
N LEU A 34 26.20 -5.50 -3.26
CA LEU A 34 26.26 -4.95 -4.61
C LEU A 34 26.83 -3.53 -4.62
N LYS A 35 27.71 -3.24 -5.59
CA LYS A 35 28.31 -1.92 -5.79
C LYS A 35 27.49 -1.04 -6.73
N ALA A 36 26.72 -1.66 -7.61
CA ALA A 36 25.87 -1.01 -8.58
C ALA A 36 24.51 -1.71 -8.62
N LEU A 37 23.47 -0.94 -8.90
CA LEU A 37 22.11 -1.46 -9.09
C LEU A 37 22.00 -2.23 -10.42
N PRO A 38 21.44 -3.45 -10.45
CA PRO A 38 21.20 -4.17 -11.70
C PRO A 38 20.25 -3.39 -12.62
N ARG A 39 20.49 -3.44 -13.93
CA ARG A 39 19.76 -2.65 -14.95
C ARG A 39 18.24 -2.82 -14.90
N GLN A 40 17.75 -3.98 -14.46
CA GLN A 40 16.34 -4.33 -14.38
C GLN A 40 15.58 -3.47 -13.35
N TYR A 41 16.28 -2.90 -12.37
CA TYR A 41 15.71 -2.03 -11.34
C TYR A 41 15.90 -0.55 -11.65
N ILE A 42 16.63 -0.21 -12.72
CA ILE A 42 16.83 1.18 -13.12
C ILE A 42 15.53 1.69 -13.74
N GLN A 43 14.88 2.59 -13.03
CA GLN A 43 13.60 3.15 -13.42
C GLN A 43 13.73 4.07 -14.65
N PRO A 44 12.68 4.24 -15.46
CA PRO A 44 12.61 5.27 -16.50
C PRO A 44 12.87 6.67 -15.93
N LEU A 45 13.34 7.60 -16.76
CA LEU A 45 13.72 8.94 -16.30
C LEU A 45 12.56 9.67 -15.61
N GLU A 46 11.34 9.46 -16.09
CA GLU A 46 10.12 10.06 -15.56
C GLU A 46 9.71 9.50 -14.18
N GLU A 47 10.18 8.31 -13.84
CA GLU A 47 9.93 7.66 -12.55
C GLU A 47 11.04 7.94 -11.54
N ARG A 48 12.24 8.33 -11.98
CA ARG A 48 13.32 8.73 -11.08
C ARG A 48 12.95 10.04 -10.38
N MET A 49 12.93 10.01 -9.06
CA MET A 49 12.62 11.19 -8.25
C MET A 49 13.68 12.27 -8.46
N CYS A 50 13.24 13.42 -8.97
CA CYS A 50 14.08 14.61 -9.00
C CYS A 50 13.87 15.39 -7.70
N MET A 51 14.94 15.63 -6.93
CA MET A 51 14.84 16.33 -5.64
C MET A 51 14.30 17.76 -5.75
N ILE A 52 14.27 18.35 -6.95
CA ILE A 52 13.74 19.70 -7.20
C ILE A 52 12.21 19.78 -7.07
N ASN A 53 11.50 18.65 -7.18
CA ASN A 53 10.03 18.60 -7.10
C ASN A 53 9.54 18.19 -5.69
N ILE A 54 10.39 18.28 -4.66
CA ILE A 54 9.99 17.95 -3.29
C ILE A 54 9.60 19.25 -2.56
N THR A 55 8.34 19.33 -2.14
CA THR A 55 7.87 20.47 -1.34
C THR A 55 8.35 20.32 0.09
N THR A 56 8.95 21.40 0.61
CA THR A 56 9.52 21.43 1.97
C THR A 56 8.63 22.13 3.00
N GLN A 57 7.58 22.82 2.55
CA GLN A 57 6.71 23.65 3.40
C GLN A 57 5.32 23.06 3.66
N GLU A 58 4.94 22.00 2.95
CA GLU A 58 3.65 21.34 3.11
C GLU A 58 3.82 19.97 3.77
N SER A 59 2.85 19.60 4.60
CA SER A 59 2.74 18.29 5.21
C SER A 59 1.28 17.85 5.16
N ILE A 60 1.06 16.55 4.99
CA ILE A 60 -0.31 16.00 5.11
C ILE A 60 -0.86 16.25 6.52
N PRO A 61 -2.19 16.43 6.69
CA PRO A 61 -2.80 16.66 7.99
C PRO A 61 -2.46 15.56 9.01
N ILE A 62 -2.26 15.96 10.27
CA ILE A 62 -2.12 15.04 11.41
C ILE A 62 -3.34 15.26 12.30
N ILE A 63 -4.09 14.19 12.58
CA ILE A 63 -5.38 14.25 13.26
C ILE A 63 -5.31 13.42 14.55
N ASP A 64 -5.65 14.05 15.67
CA ASP A 64 -5.74 13.40 16.97
C ASP A 64 -7.10 12.68 17.10
N MET A 65 -7.06 11.36 17.29
CA MET A 65 -8.22 10.48 17.40
C MET A 65 -8.63 10.20 18.85
N SER A 66 -8.06 10.89 19.84
CA SER A 66 -8.38 10.69 21.27
C SER A 66 -9.84 10.98 21.65
N ASN A 67 -10.53 11.85 20.89
CA ASN A 67 -11.97 12.06 21.02
C ASN A 67 -12.69 11.90 19.67
N PRO A 68 -12.91 10.66 19.21
CA PRO A 68 -13.41 10.40 17.87
C PRO A 68 -14.92 10.68 17.71
N ASN A 69 -15.62 10.97 18.80
CA ASN A 69 -17.01 11.43 18.75
C ASN A 69 -17.12 12.95 18.60
N ASP A 70 -16.01 13.68 18.71
CA ASP A 70 -15.97 15.12 18.50
C ASP A 70 -16.35 15.47 17.04
N PRO A 71 -17.38 16.29 16.80
CA PRO A 71 -17.74 16.76 15.47
C PRO A 71 -16.58 17.41 14.70
N GLU A 72 -15.63 18.05 15.38
CA GLU A 72 -14.47 18.67 14.73
C GLU A 72 -13.50 17.61 14.19
N VAL A 73 -13.30 16.49 14.90
CA VAL A 73 -12.48 15.37 14.40
C VAL A 73 -13.10 14.78 13.12
N VAL A 74 -14.43 14.59 13.11
CA VAL A 74 -15.15 14.13 11.90
C VAL A 74 -14.92 15.09 10.74
N LYS A 75 -15.03 16.39 10.99
CA LYS A 75 -14.83 17.43 9.98
C LYS A 75 -13.39 17.42 9.44
N LEU A 76 -12.38 17.34 10.31
CA LEU A 76 -10.97 17.25 9.91
C LEU A 76 -10.68 16.02 9.04
N ILE A 77 -11.22 14.85 9.41
CA ILE A 77 -11.08 13.61 8.62
C ILE A 77 -11.72 13.78 7.23
N CYS A 78 -12.93 14.34 7.16
CA CYS A 78 -13.60 14.58 5.89
C CYS A 78 -12.86 15.61 5.03
N GLU A 79 -12.39 16.71 5.62
CA GLU A 79 -11.62 17.71 4.91
C GLU A 79 -10.28 17.16 4.41
N ALA A 80 -9.61 16.33 5.22
CA ALA A 80 -8.39 15.66 4.81
C ALA A 80 -8.64 14.71 3.63
N GLY A 81 -9.66 13.86 3.72
CA GLY A 81 -10.05 12.96 2.62
C GLY A 81 -10.44 13.69 1.33
N SER A 82 -11.04 14.88 1.43
CA SER A 82 -11.49 15.67 0.27
C SER A 82 -10.41 16.58 -0.33
N LYS A 83 -9.55 17.17 0.50
CA LYS A 83 -8.52 18.13 0.05
C LYS A 83 -7.17 17.48 -0.21
N TRP A 84 -6.82 16.45 0.54
CA TRP A 84 -5.50 15.81 0.50
C TRP A 84 -5.57 14.37 0.02
N GLY A 85 -6.64 13.64 0.35
CA GLY A 85 -6.71 12.20 0.12
C GLY A 85 -5.79 11.37 1.03
N PHE A 86 -4.98 12.04 1.86
CA PHE A 86 -4.00 11.48 2.78
C PHE A 86 -4.05 12.25 4.10
N PHE A 87 -3.84 11.56 5.21
CA PHE A 87 -3.62 12.14 6.53
C PHE A 87 -2.96 11.12 7.46
N GLN A 88 -2.37 11.59 8.56
CA GLN A 88 -1.89 10.75 9.65
C GLN A 88 -2.88 10.82 10.81
N ILE A 89 -3.07 9.71 11.50
CA ILE A 89 -3.79 9.67 12.78
C ILE A 89 -2.86 9.31 13.91
N ILE A 90 -3.10 9.92 15.08
CA ILE A 90 -2.44 9.62 16.36
C ILE A 90 -3.50 9.39 17.42
N ASN A 91 -3.14 8.78 18.56
CA ASN A 91 -4.08 8.46 19.65
C ASN A 91 -5.31 7.67 19.16
N HIS A 92 -5.10 6.72 18.25
CA HIS A 92 -6.15 5.95 17.58
C HIS A 92 -6.48 4.61 18.28
N ASP A 93 -6.16 4.46 19.56
CA ASP A 93 -6.45 3.29 20.41
C ASP A 93 -5.85 1.92 20.01
N VAL A 94 -5.20 1.78 18.85
CA VAL A 94 -4.36 0.60 18.57
C VAL A 94 -3.14 0.66 19.48
N PRO A 95 -2.91 -0.33 20.36
CA PRO A 95 -1.80 -0.28 21.30
C PRO A 95 -0.45 -0.23 20.56
N ILE A 96 0.46 0.62 21.03
CA ILE A 96 1.80 0.76 20.45
C ILE A 96 2.52 -0.58 20.38
N GLU A 97 2.38 -1.43 21.39
CA GLU A 97 2.96 -2.76 21.41
C GLU A 97 2.50 -3.62 20.22
N VAL A 98 1.24 -3.50 19.78
CA VAL A 98 0.73 -4.23 18.62
C VAL A 98 1.41 -3.75 17.33
N LEU A 99 1.63 -2.44 17.21
CA LEU A 99 2.35 -1.84 16.07
C LEU A 99 3.82 -2.28 16.04
N GLU A 100 4.50 -2.28 17.19
CA GLU A 100 5.89 -2.75 17.27
C GLU A 100 6.00 -4.26 17.01
N ASN A 101 5.09 -5.06 17.57
CA ASN A 101 5.07 -6.51 17.40
C ASN A 101 4.91 -6.93 15.93
N VAL A 102 4.06 -6.25 15.16
CA VAL A 102 3.90 -6.56 13.73
C VAL A 102 5.11 -6.08 12.90
N LYS A 103 5.77 -4.98 13.29
CA LYS A 103 7.05 -4.57 12.69
C LYS A 103 8.14 -5.60 12.94
N ASP A 104 8.28 -6.07 14.18
CA ASP A 104 9.24 -7.11 14.55
C ASP A 104 8.96 -8.44 13.84
N ALA A 105 7.68 -8.84 13.77
CA ALA A 105 7.24 -10.03 13.04
C ALA A 105 7.58 -9.93 11.54
N THR A 106 7.47 -8.73 10.96
CA THR A 106 7.89 -8.47 9.58
C THR A 106 9.38 -8.73 9.39
N TYR A 107 10.24 -8.17 10.25
CA TYR A 107 11.67 -8.46 10.20
C TYR A 107 11.98 -9.94 10.42
N LYS A 108 11.29 -10.61 11.35
CA LYS A 108 11.44 -12.06 11.60
C LYS A 108 11.13 -12.88 10.35
N PHE A 109 10.03 -12.60 9.65
CA PHE A 109 9.69 -13.30 8.41
C PHE A 109 10.75 -13.07 7.33
N PHE A 110 11.19 -11.83 7.10
CA PHE A 110 12.20 -11.55 6.07
C PHE A 110 13.61 -12.03 6.45
N GLY A 111 13.86 -12.29 7.73
CA GLY A 111 15.07 -12.93 8.25
C GLY A 111 15.11 -14.46 8.09
N LEU A 112 14.01 -15.09 7.69
CA LEU A 112 14.00 -16.53 7.36
C LEU A 112 14.83 -16.83 6.09
N SER A 113 15.24 -18.08 5.94
CA SER A 113 15.97 -18.53 4.74
C SER A 113 15.12 -18.35 3.48
N ALA A 114 15.80 -18.19 2.34
CA ALA A 114 15.13 -18.07 1.04
C ALA A 114 14.21 -19.27 0.78
N GLU A 115 14.67 -20.49 1.08
CA GLU A 115 13.88 -21.73 0.98
C GLU A 115 12.55 -21.64 1.76
N VAL A 116 12.59 -21.20 3.03
CA VAL A 116 11.39 -21.12 3.86
C VAL A 116 10.43 -20.05 3.35
N LYS A 117 10.93 -18.87 2.95
CA LYS A 117 10.09 -17.81 2.36
C LYS A 117 9.49 -18.26 1.02
N ASN A 118 10.25 -19.00 0.22
CA ASN A 118 9.83 -19.46 -1.10
C ASN A 118 8.67 -20.47 -1.03
N MET A 119 8.45 -21.14 0.10
CA MET A 119 7.24 -21.96 0.32
C MET A 119 5.93 -21.15 0.18
N TYR A 120 6.00 -19.83 0.36
CA TYR A 120 4.87 -18.92 0.20
C TYR A 120 4.85 -18.23 -1.17
N SER A 121 5.73 -18.57 -2.11
CA SER A 121 5.72 -17.97 -3.44
C SER A 121 4.45 -18.33 -4.22
N LYS A 122 4.21 -17.68 -5.36
CA LYS A 122 3.03 -17.97 -6.19
C LYS A 122 3.01 -19.44 -6.64
N GLU A 123 4.18 -20.03 -6.86
CA GLU A 123 4.37 -21.38 -7.38
C GLU A 123 4.31 -22.46 -6.30
N HIS A 124 4.61 -22.12 -5.04
CA HIS A 124 4.72 -23.08 -3.94
C HIS A 124 3.65 -22.93 -2.86
N SER A 125 3.01 -21.76 -2.74
CA SER A 125 1.95 -21.54 -1.77
C SER A 125 0.77 -22.44 -2.05
N SER A 126 0.19 -23.02 -0.98
CA SER A 126 -1.00 -23.87 -1.08
C SER A 126 -2.30 -23.08 -1.30
N SER A 127 -2.23 -21.74 -1.33
CA SER A 127 -3.38 -20.86 -1.57
C SER A 127 -2.97 -19.58 -2.30
N ASN A 128 -3.89 -19.06 -3.13
CA ASN A 128 -3.73 -17.75 -3.76
C ASN A 128 -3.85 -16.57 -2.78
N ASN A 129 -4.28 -16.84 -1.53
CA ASN A 129 -4.48 -15.83 -0.50
C ASN A 129 -3.19 -15.49 0.26
N VAL A 130 -2.15 -16.32 0.15
CA VAL A 130 -0.84 -16.09 0.77
C VAL A 130 0.21 -16.08 -0.33
N ARG A 131 0.93 -14.97 -0.47
CA ARG A 131 1.93 -14.81 -1.54
C ARG A 131 3.13 -14.00 -1.08
N PHE A 132 4.28 -14.66 -0.95
CA PHE A 132 5.59 -14.05 -0.97
C PHE A 132 6.01 -13.73 -2.41
N GLY A 133 6.65 -12.59 -2.60
CA GLY A 133 7.15 -12.17 -3.89
C GLY A 133 8.05 -10.95 -3.80
N THR A 134 8.42 -10.45 -4.97
CA THR A 134 9.26 -9.28 -5.15
C THR A 134 8.69 -8.41 -6.26
N SER A 135 9.02 -7.13 -6.25
CA SER A 135 8.43 -6.10 -7.12
C SER A 135 6.89 -6.01 -6.97
N PHE A 136 6.20 -5.40 -7.93
CA PHE A 136 4.73 -5.39 -7.99
C PHE A 136 4.19 -6.52 -8.88
N THR A 137 4.42 -6.43 -10.19
CA THR A 137 4.02 -7.41 -11.20
C THR A 137 5.18 -7.60 -12.19
N PRO A 138 6.21 -8.40 -11.82
CA PRO A 138 7.48 -8.44 -12.56
C PRO A 138 7.35 -8.65 -14.08
N GLN A 139 6.34 -9.43 -14.50
CA GLN A 139 6.12 -9.76 -15.92
C GLN A 139 5.51 -8.62 -16.73
N ALA A 140 4.84 -7.66 -16.08
CA ALA A 140 4.18 -6.52 -16.72
C ALA A 140 4.92 -5.20 -16.52
N GLU A 141 5.96 -5.18 -15.68
CA GLU A 141 6.75 -4.00 -15.35
C GLU A 141 7.85 -3.74 -16.39
N LYS A 142 8.09 -2.46 -16.69
CA LYS A 142 9.22 -2.03 -17.55
C LYS A 142 10.55 -2.06 -16.79
N ALA A 143 10.50 -1.73 -15.51
CA ALA A 143 11.60 -1.80 -14.56
C ALA A 143 11.03 -2.27 -13.22
N LEU A 144 11.73 -3.17 -12.54
CA LEU A 144 11.33 -3.76 -11.28
C LEU A 144 11.44 -2.75 -10.13
N GLU A 145 10.58 -2.91 -9.14
CA GLU A 145 10.63 -2.19 -7.87
C GLU A 145 11.63 -2.85 -6.91
N TRP A 146 12.32 -2.03 -6.12
CA TRP A 146 13.27 -2.48 -5.11
C TRP A 146 12.55 -2.83 -3.79
N LYS A 147 11.70 -3.86 -3.86
CA LYS A 147 10.81 -4.28 -2.75
C LYS A 147 10.56 -5.78 -2.78
N ASP A 148 10.67 -6.41 -1.62
CA ASP A 148 10.09 -7.72 -1.36
C ASP A 148 8.80 -7.57 -0.57
N TYR A 149 7.87 -8.52 -0.69
CA TYR A 149 6.62 -8.49 0.04
C TYR A 149 6.10 -9.88 0.39
N LEU A 150 5.33 -9.95 1.47
CA LEU A 150 4.40 -11.03 1.77
C LEU A 150 2.99 -10.44 1.78
N SER A 151 2.13 -10.90 0.87
CA SER A 151 0.73 -10.48 0.77
C SER A 151 -0.18 -11.53 1.40
N LEU A 152 -1.05 -11.09 2.29
CA LEU A 152 -1.96 -11.91 3.08
C LEU A 152 -3.38 -11.40 2.88
N PHE A 153 -4.21 -12.17 2.20
CA PHE A 153 -5.64 -11.93 2.07
C PHE A 153 -6.36 -12.62 3.22
N TYR A 154 -7.17 -11.87 3.97
CA TYR A 154 -7.90 -12.41 5.11
C TYR A 154 -9.24 -12.99 4.65
N VAL A 155 -9.45 -14.28 4.94
CA VAL A 155 -10.70 -15.00 4.67
C VAL A 155 -11.37 -15.38 5.98
N SER A 156 -10.64 -16.07 6.86
CA SER A 156 -11.08 -16.42 8.21
C SER A 156 -9.88 -16.69 9.12
N GLU A 157 -10.11 -16.76 10.43
CA GLU A 157 -9.06 -17.14 11.39
C GLU A 157 -8.58 -18.58 11.15
N GLU A 158 -9.44 -19.50 10.73
CA GLU A 158 -9.08 -20.89 10.43
C GLU A 158 -8.14 -20.97 9.23
N GLU A 159 -8.43 -20.23 8.15
CA GLU A 159 -7.54 -20.20 6.99
C GLU A 159 -6.20 -19.53 7.34
N ALA A 160 -6.23 -18.42 8.08
CA ALA A 160 -5.01 -17.76 8.53
C ALA A 160 -4.17 -18.69 9.42
N SER A 161 -4.81 -19.40 10.36
CA SER A 161 -4.17 -20.42 11.19
C SER A 161 -3.53 -21.53 10.37
N ALA A 162 -4.21 -22.02 9.34
CA ALA A 162 -3.68 -23.08 8.49
C ALA A 162 -2.55 -22.63 7.55
N LEU A 163 -2.61 -21.40 7.02
CA LEU A 163 -1.84 -21.02 5.82
C LEU A 163 -0.85 -19.88 6.03
N TRP A 164 -1.04 -18.99 7.00
CA TRP A 164 -0.14 -17.84 7.16
C TRP A 164 1.17 -18.25 7.83
N PRO A 165 2.29 -17.56 7.56
CA PRO A 165 3.58 -17.93 8.12
C PRO A 165 3.61 -17.85 9.65
N LEU A 166 4.00 -18.95 10.30
CA LEU A 166 4.09 -19.05 11.78
C LEU A 166 4.93 -17.93 12.40
N ALA A 167 5.94 -17.44 11.67
CA ALA A 167 6.85 -16.39 12.14
C ALA A 167 6.17 -15.03 12.36
N CYS A 168 5.02 -14.77 11.73
CA CYS A 168 4.33 -13.49 11.82
C CYS A 168 2.80 -13.56 12.01
N ARG A 169 2.20 -14.75 11.90
CA ARG A 169 0.75 -14.94 11.86
C ARG A 169 0.02 -14.26 13.02
N GLU A 170 0.39 -14.55 14.26
CA GLU A 170 -0.32 -14.05 15.44
C GLU A 170 -0.26 -12.51 15.54
N GLN A 171 0.91 -11.93 15.27
CA GLN A 171 1.11 -10.48 15.33
C GLN A 171 0.35 -9.76 14.21
N VAL A 172 0.28 -10.35 13.02
CA VAL A 172 -0.51 -9.80 11.91
C VAL A 172 -2.01 -9.88 12.21
N LEU A 173 -2.50 -11.02 12.71
CA LEU A 173 -3.91 -11.17 13.10
C LEU A 173 -4.31 -10.19 14.20
N ASP A 174 -3.45 -10.01 15.21
CA ASP A 174 -3.72 -9.04 16.28
C ASP A 174 -3.72 -7.60 15.76
N TYR A 175 -2.75 -7.22 14.93
CA TYR A 175 -2.72 -5.92 14.26
C TYR A 175 -3.98 -5.65 13.43
N MET A 176 -4.41 -6.63 12.64
CA MET A 176 -5.63 -6.50 11.82
C MET A 176 -6.88 -6.33 12.68
N ARG A 177 -7.08 -7.16 13.73
CA ARG A 177 -8.25 -7.06 14.61
C ARG A 177 -8.31 -5.72 15.34
N LYS A 178 -7.19 -5.23 15.86
CA LYS A 178 -7.15 -3.91 16.54
C LYS A 178 -7.37 -2.76 15.57
N SER A 179 -6.82 -2.86 14.36
CA SER A 179 -7.00 -1.86 13.32
C SER A 179 -8.43 -1.83 12.77
N GLU A 180 -9.15 -2.96 12.74
CA GLU A 180 -10.54 -3.04 12.27
C GLU A 180 -11.48 -2.09 13.02
N VAL A 181 -11.27 -1.92 14.33
CA VAL A 181 -12.05 -0.99 15.15
C VAL A 181 -11.87 0.45 14.65
N VAL A 182 -10.62 0.84 14.36
CA VAL A 182 -10.28 2.16 13.82
C VAL A 182 -10.80 2.33 12.39
N ILE A 183 -10.69 1.29 11.56
CA ILE A 183 -11.24 1.26 10.18
C ILE A 183 -12.74 1.59 10.21
N LYS A 184 -13.50 0.89 11.06
CA LYS A 184 -14.95 1.07 11.20
C LYS A 184 -15.29 2.50 11.61
N GLN A 185 -14.51 3.06 12.53
CA GLN A 185 -14.68 4.43 12.99
C GLN A 185 -14.40 5.46 11.88
N LEU A 186 -13.29 5.31 11.15
CA LEU A 186 -12.94 6.18 10.02
C LEU A 186 -13.99 6.13 8.92
N LEU A 187 -14.47 4.93 8.56
CA LEU A 187 -15.52 4.77 7.56
C LEU A 187 -16.83 5.43 8.01
N LYS A 188 -17.22 5.30 9.28
CA LYS A 188 -18.39 6.00 9.83
C LYS A 188 -18.25 7.52 9.72
N MET A 189 -17.07 8.07 10.04
CA MET A 189 -16.80 9.51 9.92
C MET A 189 -16.91 10.00 8.48
N LEU A 190 -16.27 9.29 7.55
CA LEU A 190 -16.29 9.60 6.12
C LEU A 190 -17.71 9.47 5.54
N MET A 191 -18.45 8.43 5.87
CA MET A 191 -19.84 8.27 5.43
C MET A 191 -20.75 9.39 5.95
N LYS A 192 -20.57 9.81 7.21
CA LYS A 192 -21.27 10.98 7.76
C LYS A 192 -20.94 12.25 6.96
N GLY A 193 -19.69 12.42 6.53
CA GLY A 193 -19.28 13.50 5.62
C GLY A 193 -19.95 13.46 4.24
N LEU A 194 -20.48 12.31 3.82
CA LEU A 194 -21.27 12.12 2.60
C LEU A 194 -22.79 12.20 2.84
N ASN A 195 -23.22 12.61 4.03
CA ASN A 195 -24.62 12.58 4.47
C ASN A 195 -25.23 11.16 4.49
N VAL A 196 -24.39 10.14 4.63
CA VAL A 196 -24.80 8.74 4.82
C VAL A 196 -24.77 8.47 6.32
N ASN A 197 -25.93 8.57 6.96
CA ASN A 197 -26.04 8.51 8.42
C ASN A 197 -26.03 7.08 8.99
N GLU A 198 -26.36 6.08 8.17
CA GLU A 198 -26.45 4.67 8.57
C GLU A 198 -25.64 3.78 7.62
N ILE A 199 -24.74 2.99 8.19
CA ILE A 199 -24.01 1.92 7.50
C ILE A 199 -24.70 0.61 7.88
N ASP A 200 -25.58 0.14 7.00
CA ASP A 200 -26.16 -1.20 7.09
C ASP A 200 -25.15 -2.27 6.63
N GLU A 201 -25.50 -3.55 6.77
CA GLU A 201 -24.64 -4.68 6.38
C GLU A 201 -24.24 -4.64 4.90
N THR A 202 -25.10 -4.09 4.02
CA THR A 202 -24.81 -3.99 2.59
C THR A 202 -23.73 -2.94 2.33
N LYS A 203 -23.82 -1.77 2.97
CA LYS A 203 -22.81 -0.72 2.89
C LYS A 203 -21.52 -1.12 3.60
N GLU A 204 -21.60 -1.80 4.73
CA GLU A 204 -20.41 -2.33 5.42
C GLU A 204 -19.67 -3.31 4.49
N SER A 205 -20.39 -4.24 3.88
CA SER A 205 -19.79 -5.15 2.89
C SER A 205 -19.23 -4.42 1.66
N LEU A 206 -19.89 -3.37 1.18
CA LEU A 206 -19.40 -2.59 0.05
C LEU A 206 -18.12 -1.82 0.40
N LEU A 207 -18.02 -1.27 1.61
CA LEU A 207 -16.88 -0.47 2.04
C LEU A 207 -15.69 -1.32 2.50
N MET A 208 -15.95 -2.42 3.22
CA MET A 208 -14.93 -3.23 3.89
C MET A 208 -15.10 -4.75 3.71
N GLY A 209 -15.77 -5.18 2.65
CA GLY A 209 -16.07 -6.60 2.42
C GLY A 209 -14.87 -7.51 2.17
N SER A 210 -13.68 -6.97 1.94
CA SER A 210 -12.43 -7.75 2.01
C SER A 210 -11.25 -6.95 2.55
N MET A 211 -10.37 -7.64 3.28
CA MET A 211 -9.14 -7.06 3.83
C MET A 211 -7.92 -7.82 3.33
N ARG A 212 -6.89 -7.08 2.94
CA ARG A 212 -5.58 -7.61 2.58
C ARG A 212 -4.52 -6.83 3.32
N THR A 213 -3.51 -7.49 3.87
CA THR A 213 -2.33 -6.82 4.41
C THR A 213 -1.08 -7.27 3.66
N ASN A 214 -0.14 -6.34 3.46
CA ASN A 214 1.17 -6.68 2.96
C ASN A 214 2.20 -6.40 4.05
N LEU A 215 3.17 -7.30 4.20
CA LEU A 215 4.41 -7.05 4.90
C LEU A 215 5.45 -6.71 3.84
N ASN A 216 5.78 -5.43 3.69
CA ASN A 216 6.77 -4.97 2.69
C ASN A 216 8.16 -4.84 3.34
N TYR A 217 9.19 -5.22 2.59
CA TYR A 217 10.59 -5.04 2.95
C TYR A 217 11.33 -4.35 1.82
N TYR A 218 11.99 -3.25 2.16
CA TYR A 218 12.77 -2.41 1.26
C TYR A 218 14.24 -2.48 1.70
N PRO A 219 15.07 -3.31 1.07
CA PRO A 219 16.47 -3.41 1.44
C PRO A 219 17.23 -2.13 1.07
N LYS A 220 18.38 -1.93 1.72
CA LYS A 220 19.36 -0.91 1.34
C LYS A 220 19.70 -1.03 -0.15
N CYS A 221 19.61 0.07 -0.88
CA CYS A 221 19.89 0.15 -2.31
C CYS A 221 21.27 0.76 -2.58
N PRO A 222 22.11 0.21 -3.48
CA PRO A 222 23.41 0.81 -3.82
C PRO A 222 23.29 2.16 -4.57
N ASN A 223 22.23 2.34 -5.37
CA ASN A 223 21.94 3.56 -6.14
C ASN A 223 20.47 3.97 -5.97
N PRO A 224 20.07 4.47 -4.79
CA PRO A 224 18.66 4.76 -4.49
C PRO A 224 18.01 5.75 -5.45
N GLU A 225 18.78 6.66 -6.04
CA GLU A 225 18.35 7.65 -7.03
C GLU A 225 17.92 7.05 -8.38
N LEU A 226 18.34 5.81 -8.68
CA LEU A 226 18.04 5.14 -9.94
C LEU A 226 16.79 4.26 -9.87
N THR A 227 16.23 4.02 -8.67
CA THR A 227 15.12 3.10 -8.47
C THR A 227 14.08 3.65 -7.51
N VAL A 228 13.03 2.86 -7.28
CA VAL A 228 11.94 3.15 -6.35
C VAL A 228 11.65 1.92 -5.51
N GLY A 229 11.16 2.13 -4.30
CA GLY A 229 10.55 1.06 -3.51
C GLY A 229 9.18 0.68 -4.06
N VAL A 230 8.38 1.68 -4.47
CA VAL A 230 7.11 1.50 -5.18
C VAL A 230 6.95 2.64 -6.18
N GLY A 231 6.58 2.31 -7.42
CA GLY A 231 6.31 3.30 -8.47
C GLY A 231 5.11 4.19 -8.16
N ARG A 232 4.91 5.22 -8.98
CA ARG A 232 3.75 6.09 -8.83
C ARG A 232 2.44 5.36 -9.09
N HIS A 233 1.52 5.41 -8.14
CA HIS A 233 0.21 4.80 -8.27
C HIS A 233 -0.82 5.47 -7.36
N SER A 234 -2.08 5.17 -7.61
CA SER A 234 -3.17 5.39 -6.66
C SER A 234 -3.73 4.03 -6.24
N ASP A 235 -4.11 3.89 -4.97
CA ASP A 235 -4.66 2.64 -4.47
C ASP A 235 -6.07 2.41 -5.03
N VAL A 236 -6.38 1.15 -5.35
CA VAL A 236 -7.72 0.75 -5.80
C VAL A 236 -8.68 0.42 -4.66
N SER A 237 -8.21 0.47 -3.42
CA SER A 237 -8.98 0.15 -2.21
C SER A 237 -10.08 1.17 -1.91
N THR A 238 -10.90 0.88 -0.90
CA THR A 238 -11.75 1.90 -0.25
C THR A 238 -10.88 2.83 0.58
N LEU A 239 -10.09 2.25 1.49
CA LEU A 239 -9.12 2.93 2.33
C LEU A 239 -7.85 2.07 2.44
N THR A 240 -6.73 2.72 2.70
CA THR A 240 -5.48 2.08 3.07
C THR A 240 -5.03 2.64 4.41
N ILE A 241 -4.60 1.74 5.32
CA ILE A 241 -3.97 2.06 6.60
C ILE A 241 -2.53 1.60 6.53
N LEU A 242 -1.60 2.53 6.61
CA LEU A 242 -0.18 2.27 6.48
C LEU A 242 0.53 2.50 7.82
N LEU A 243 1.11 1.43 8.34
CA LEU A 243 2.12 1.49 9.38
C LEU A 243 3.52 1.58 8.74
N GLN A 244 4.25 2.65 9.05
CA GLN A 244 5.64 2.83 8.64
C GLN A 244 6.60 2.48 9.79
N ASP A 245 7.87 2.24 9.46
CA ASP A 245 8.94 2.34 10.45
C ASP A 245 9.45 3.78 10.61
N GLU A 246 10.49 3.97 11.41
CA GLU A 246 11.05 5.29 11.73
C GLU A 246 11.83 5.94 10.56
N ILE A 247 12.01 5.25 9.44
CA ILE A 247 12.77 5.78 8.28
C ILE A 247 11.82 6.43 7.26
N GLY A 248 10.59 5.94 7.13
CA GLY A 248 9.55 6.63 6.35
C GLY A 248 9.70 6.50 4.84
N GLY A 249 9.79 7.60 4.08
CA GLY A 249 10.03 7.60 2.62
C GLY A 249 8.84 7.28 1.71
N LEU A 250 7.64 7.47 2.25
CA LEU A 250 6.43 7.69 1.46
C LEU A 250 6.44 9.12 0.91
N PHE A 251 6.05 9.28 -0.35
CA PHE A 251 5.83 10.58 -0.97
C PHE A 251 4.46 10.62 -1.62
N VAL A 252 3.71 11.69 -1.37
CA VAL A 252 2.35 11.91 -1.89
C VAL A 252 2.39 13.07 -2.87
N ARG A 253 1.71 12.95 -4.01
CA ARG A 253 1.64 14.04 -4.99
C ARG A 253 0.69 15.13 -4.50
N GLU A 254 1.09 16.40 -4.67
CA GLU A 254 0.20 17.53 -4.41
C GLU A 254 -1.02 17.51 -5.35
N ASN A 255 -2.20 17.83 -4.81
CA ASN A 255 -3.38 17.99 -5.64
C ASN A 255 -3.21 19.20 -6.55
N ASN A 256 -3.06 18.93 -7.86
CA ASN A 256 -2.87 19.89 -8.96
C ASN A 256 -1.43 20.37 -9.20
N GLY A 257 -0.41 19.65 -8.71
CA GLY A 257 0.99 19.96 -8.96
C GLY A 257 1.81 18.76 -9.47
N ASP A 258 3.06 19.05 -9.85
CA ASP A 258 4.09 18.03 -10.12
C ASP A 258 5.01 17.79 -8.91
N ASN A 259 4.71 18.46 -7.81
CA ASN A 259 5.43 18.36 -6.55
C ASN A 259 5.00 17.15 -5.74
N TRP A 260 5.92 16.73 -4.87
CA TRP A 260 5.79 15.60 -3.97
C TRP A 260 6.03 16.06 -2.54
N ILE A 261 5.08 15.70 -1.67
CA ILE A 261 5.15 15.93 -0.22
C ILE A 261 5.76 14.68 0.41
N HIS A 262 6.87 14.85 1.12
CA HIS A 262 7.40 13.80 1.98
C HIS A 262 6.48 13.60 3.18
N VAL A 263 6.11 12.36 3.48
CA VAL A 263 5.34 12.01 4.67
C VAL A 263 6.31 11.54 5.75
N PRO A 264 6.64 12.38 6.76
CA PRO A 264 7.55 11.99 7.81
C PRO A 264 6.88 10.94 8.72
N PRO A 265 7.59 9.85 9.07
CA PRO A 265 7.05 8.85 9.97
C PRO A 265 6.90 9.45 11.37
N ILE A 266 5.74 9.27 11.99
CA ILE A 266 5.49 9.65 13.37
C ILE A 266 5.34 8.37 14.19
N LYS A 267 6.12 8.26 15.27
CA LYS A 267 6.07 7.10 16.16
C LYS A 267 4.65 6.90 16.69
N GLY A 268 4.13 5.69 16.52
CA GLY A 268 2.79 5.33 16.96
C GLY A 268 1.65 5.92 16.15
N SER A 269 1.93 6.45 14.95
CA SER A 269 0.91 6.93 14.02
C SER A 269 0.57 5.89 12.96
N LEU A 270 -0.56 6.11 12.30
CA LEU A 270 -0.94 5.41 11.07
C LEU A 270 -1.21 6.44 9.98
N VAL A 271 -0.70 6.19 8.77
CA VAL A 271 -1.04 7.00 7.60
C VAL A 271 -2.28 6.40 6.94
N ILE A 272 -3.28 7.23 6.69
CA ILE A 272 -4.53 6.85 6.05
C ILE A 272 -4.56 7.49 4.66
N ASN A 273 -4.98 6.72 3.66
CA ASN A 273 -5.32 7.28 2.36
C ASN A 273 -6.59 6.71 1.76
N VAL A 274 -7.26 7.57 1.01
CA VAL A 274 -8.43 7.25 0.21
C VAL A 274 -7.98 6.51 -1.03
N GLY A 275 -8.65 5.41 -1.37
CA GLY A 275 -8.44 4.72 -2.64
C GLY A 275 -9.56 4.99 -3.64
N ASP A 276 -9.37 4.50 -4.86
CA ASP A 276 -10.24 4.75 -6.00
C ASP A 276 -11.68 4.28 -5.73
N ALA A 277 -11.88 3.17 -5.02
CA ALA A 277 -13.23 2.66 -4.74
C ALA A 277 -14.03 3.68 -3.92
N LEU A 278 -13.43 4.29 -2.90
CA LEU A 278 -14.09 5.34 -2.12
C LEU A 278 -14.22 6.66 -2.90
N GLN A 279 -13.25 7.00 -3.75
CA GLN A 279 -13.41 8.14 -4.66
C GLN A 279 -14.63 7.94 -5.59
N ILE A 280 -14.79 6.75 -6.17
CA ILE A 280 -15.93 6.40 -7.02
C ILE A 280 -17.24 6.44 -6.25
N MET A 281 -17.30 5.78 -5.08
CA MET A 281 -18.49 5.75 -4.22
C MET A 281 -18.90 7.14 -3.72
N SER A 282 -17.92 8.01 -3.43
CA SER A 282 -18.17 9.39 -3.00
C SER A 282 -18.48 10.36 -4.15
N ASN A 283 -18.69 9.86 -5.37
CA ASN A 283 -18.88 10.65 -6.59
C ASN A 283 -17.78 11.74 -6.76
N GLY A 284 -16.55 11.41 -6.38
CA GLY A 284 -15.38 12.29 -6.47
C GLY A 284 -15.18 13.25 -5.31
N LYS A 285 -16.01 13.20 -4.26
CA LYS A 285 -15.87 14.09 -3.10
C LYS A 285 -14.60 13.79 -2.29
N TYR A 286 -14.25 12.52 -2.12
CA TYR A 286 -12.97 12.11 -1.56
C TYR A 286 -11.97 11.80 -2.67
N LYS A 287 -10.68 12.07 -2.42
CA LYS A 287 -9.64 12.03 -3.45
C LYS A 287 -8.70 10.87 -3.21
N SER A 288 -8.69 9.91 -4.12
CA SER A 288 -7.58 8.98 -4.30
C SER A 288 -6.42 9.73 -4.92
N VAL A 289 -5.24 9.70 -4.32
CA VAL A 289 -4.10 10.52 -4.74
C VAL A 289 -2.91 9.66 -5.13
N GLU A 290 -2.16 10.14 -6.11
CA GLU A 290 -0.95 9.47 -6.57
C GLU A 290 0.13 9.56 -5.50
N HIS A 291 0.76 8.44 -5.19
CA HIS A 291 1.81 8.36 -4.20
C HIS A 291 2.88 7.36 -4.69
N ARG A 292 4.06 7.42 -4.06
CA ARG A 292 5.20 6.55 -4.38
C ARG A 292 6.03 6.28 -3.12
N VAL A 293 6.93 5.31 -3.22
CA VAL A 293 7.87 4.99 -2.14
C VAL A 293 9.30 5.04 -2.68
N VAL A 294 10.16 5.84 -2.06
CA VAL A 294 11.57 5.93 -2.48
C VAL A 294 12.41 4.79 -1.91
N ALA A 295 13.45 4.43 -2.64
CA ALA A 295 14.51 3.55 -2.15
C ALA A 295 15.42 4.31 -1.17
N ASN A 296 16.08 3.57 -0.27
CA ASN A 296 16.99 4.14 0.73
C ASN A 296 18.39 3.55 0.58
N GLY A 297 19.42 4.40 0.56
CA GLY A 297 20.81 3.99 0.39
C GLY A 297 21.57 3.68 1.68
N TYR A 298 20.94 3.82 2.83
CA TYR A 298 21.58 3.74 4.15
C TYR A 298 21.02 2.61 5.01
N ASN A 299 19.70 2.47 5.03
CA ASN A 299 18.97 1.59 5.94
C ASN A 299 18.04 0.65 5.17
N ASN A 300 17.83 -0.55 5.73
CA ASN A 300 16.70 -1.39 5.37
C ASN A 300 15.43 -0.83 6.01
N ARG A 301 14.32 -0.93 5.31
CA ARG A 301 13.04 -0.36 5.75
C ARG A 301 11.90 -1.38 5.63
N ILE A 302 10.85 -1.23 6.42
CA ILE A 302 9.61 -2.00 6.27
C ILE A 302 8.38 -1.10 6.23
N SER A 303 7.26 -1.66 5.80
CA SER A 303 5.94 -1.06 6.00
C SER A 303 4.86 -2.15 6.05
N VAL A 304 3.79 -1.92 6.79
CA VAL A 304 2.68 -2.89 6.93
C VAL A 304 1.34 -2.24 6.58
N PRO A 305 1.01 -2.07 5.28
CA PRO A 305 -0.31 -1.59 4.87
C PRO A 305 -1.41 -2.65 5.09
N ILE A 306 -2.59 -2.18 5.48
CA ILE A 306 -3.87 -2.87 5.38
C ILE A 306 -4.69 -2.16 4.30
N PHE A 307 -5.14 -2.92 3.31
CA PHE A 307 -6.02 -2.49 2.24
C PHE A 307 -7.44 -2.95 2.57
N ILE A 308 -8.37 -2.02 2.69
CA ILE A 308 -9.78 -2.24 2.97
C ILE A 308 -10.53 -2.08 1.66
N ASN A 309 -11.25 -3.10 1.21
CA ASN A 309 -11.79 -3.17 -0.13
C ASN A 309 -13.25 -3.62 -0.13
N PRO A 310 -14.01 -3.32 -1.20
CA PRO A 310 -15.22 -4.07 -1.54
C PRO A 310 -14.93 -5.56 -1.76
N ARG A 311 -15.96 -6.40 -1.81
CA ARG A 311 -15.80 -7.78 -2.29
C ARG A 311 -15.55 -7.79 -3.80
N PRO A 312 -14.85 -8.80 -4.34
CA PRO A 312 -14.64 -8.92 -5.79
C PRO A 312 -15.92 -8.91 -6.62
N SER A 313 -17.04 -9.36 -6.05
CA SER A 313 -18.36 -9.44 -6.68
C SER A 313 -19.21 -8.17 -6.56
N ASP A 314 -18.75 -7.17 -5.79
CA ASP A 314 -19.55 -5.96 -5.56
C ASP A 314 -19.47 -4.99 -6.74
N MET A 315 -20.58 -4.33 -7.02
CA MET A 315 -20.66 -3.24 -7.99
C MET A 315 -20.34 -1.92 -7.26
N ILE A 316 -19.26 -1.26 -7.64
CA ILE A 316 -18.92 0.08 -7.14
C ILE A 316 -19.44 1.15 -8.08
N GLY A 317 -19.89 2.26 -7.53
CA GLY A 317 -20.41 3.42 -8.25
C GLY A 317 -20.85 4.50 -7.26
N PRO A 318 -21.22 5.70 -7.72
CA PRO A 318 -21.70 6.78 -6.85
C PRO A 318 -22.81 6.31 -5.92
N LEU A 319 -22.68 6.59 -4.62
CA LEU A 319 -23.69 6.24 -3.62
C LEU A 319 -25.02 6.95 -3.95
N PRO A 320 -26.17 6.26 -3.86
CA PRO A 320 -27.48 6.85 -4.19
C PRO A 320 -27.77 8.15 -3.44
N GLU A 321 -27.30 8.26 -2.19
CA GLU A 321 -27.46 9.43 -1.33
C GLU A 321 -26.81 10.70 -1.90
N LEU A 322 -25.84 10.56 -2.80
CA LEU A 322 -25.08 11.66 -3.41
C LEU A 322 -25.62 12.11 -4.78
N ILE A 323 -26.60 11.42 -5.33
CA ILE A 323 -27.19 11.72 -6.65
C ILE A 323 -28.72 11.88 -6.59
N LYS A 324 -29.32 11.69 -5.42
CA LYS A 324 -30.77 11.76 -5.20
C LYS A 324 -31.36 13.15 -5.46
N ASP A 325 -30.58 14.21 -5.26
CA ASP A 325 -31.04 15.61 -5.34
C ASP A 325 -30.73 16.24 -6.71
N GLY A 326 -30.35 15.41 -7.70
CA GLY A 326 -30.12 15.81 -9.09
C GLY A 326 -28.66 16.04 -9.46
N GLU A 327 -27.72 15.75 -8.56
CA GLU A 327 -26.29 15.74 -8.88
C GLU A 327 -25.99 14.72 -9.97
N LYS A 328 -25.19 15.11 -10.96
CA LYS A 328 -24.81 14.22 -12.05
C LYS A 328 -23.76 13.23 -11.55
N PRO A 329 -23.92 11.92 -11.80
CA PRO A 329 -22.84 10.97 -11.57
C PRO A 329 -21.67 11.31 -12.49
N ILE A 330 -20.45 11.29 -11.96
CA ILE A 330 -19.21 11.42 -12.76
C ILE A 330 -18.53 10.07 -12.99
N TYR A 331 -18.99 9.02 -12.32
CA TYR A 331 -18.54 7.64 -12.48
C TYR A 331 -19.70 6.72 -12.83
N LYS A 332 -19.43 5.71 -13.65
CA LYS A 332 -20.35 4.61 -13.94
C LYS A 332 -20.23 3.51 -12.90
N GLN A 333 -21.21 2.62 -12.86
CA GLN A 333 -21.09 1.40 -12.06
C GLN A 333 -20.14 0.41 -12.72
N VAL A 334 -19.20 -0.14 -11.95
CA VAL A 334 -18.24 -1.14 -12.42
C VAL A 334 -18.13 -2.28 -11.41
N LEU A 335 -17.95 -3.50 -11.90
CA LEU A 335 -17.66 -4.65 -11.05
C LEU A 335 -16.26 -4.47 -10.43
N TYR A 336 -16.13 -4.61 -9.11
CA TYR A 336 -14.87 -4.33 -8.43
C TYR A 336 -13.74 -5.24 -8.93
N SER A 337 -14.01 -6.53 -9.18
CA SER A 337 -13.01 -7.45 -9.74
C SER A 337 -12.55 -7.05 -11.15
N ASP A 338 -13.41 -6.48 -12.01
CA ASP A 338 -13.01 -5.99 -13.32
C ASP A 338 -12.13 -4.74 -13.20
N TYR A 339 -12.46 -3.84 -12.26
CA TYR A 339 -11.65 -2.66 -11.95
C TYR A 339 -10.25 -3.06 -11.45
N VAL A 340 -10.18 -3.99 -10.50
CA VAL A 340 -8.93 -4.54 -9.97
C VAL A 340 -8.13 -5.27 -11.06
N LYS A 341 -8.78 -6.07 -11.91
CA LYS A 341 -8.12 -6.73 -13.05
C LYS A 341 -7.56 -5.72 -14.05
N HIS A 342 -8.26 -4.59 -14.27
CA HIS A 342 -7.76 -3.50 -15.10
C HIS A 342 -6.50 -2.85 -14.52
N PHE A 343 -6.42 -2.72 -13.19
CA PHE A 343 -5.25 -2.19 -12.49
C PHE A 343 -4.03 -3.12 -12.64
N PHE A 344 -4.18 -4.41 -12.33
CA PHE A 344 -3.09 -5.38 -12.30
C PHE A 344 -2.61 -5.88 -13.68
N ARG A 345 -3.24 -5.48 -14.79
CA ARG A 345 -2.80 -5.87 -16.15
C ARG A 345 -1.52 -5.18 -16.62
N LYS A 346 -1.06 -4.16 -15.88
CA LYS A 346 0.07 -3.29 -16.20
C LYS A 346 0.86 -3.01 -14.92
N GLY A 347 2.11 -2.58 -15.06
CA GLY A 347 2.84 -1.97 -13.95
C GLY A 347 2.21 -0.64 -13.51
N HIS A 348 2.69 -0.13 -12.38
CA HIS A 348 2.26 1.18 -11.85
C HIS A 348 2.49 2.30 -12.90
N ASP A 349 1.44 3.09 -13.18
CA ASP A 349 1.45 4.15 -14.18
C ASP A 349 0.67 5.41 -13.72
N GLY A 350 0.71 5.67 -12.42
CA GLY A 350 0.05 6.79 -11.76
C GLY A 350 -1.44 6.56 -11.51
N LYS A 351 -2.25 7.61 -11.66
CA LYS A 351 -3.70 7.61 -11.38
C LYS A 351 -4.59 7.14 -12.55
N LYS A 352 -4.01 6.61 -13.63
CA LYS A 352 -4.75 6.36 -14.89
C LYS A 352 -5.87 5.32 -14.80
N THR A 353 -5.88 4.48 -13.77
CA THR A 353 -6.87 3.41 -13.61
C THR A 353 -8.28 3.95 -13.41
N ILE A 354 -8.44 5.10 -12.75
CA ILE A 354 -9.75 5.68 -12.45
C ILE A 354 -10.58 6.04 -13.69
N ALA A 355 -9.91 6.32 -14.81
CA ALA A 355 -10.54 6.55 -16.11
C ALA A 355 -11.37 5.34 -16.59
N PHE A 356 -11.10 4.13 -16.09
CA PHE A 356 -11.93 2.95 -16.39
C PHE A 356 -13.36 3.09 -15.85
N ALA A 357 -13.55 3.85 -14.77
CA ALA A 357 -14.84 4.07 -14.12
C ALA A 357 -15.50 5.42 -14.46
N GLU A 358 -14.80 6.33 -15.13
CA GLU A 358 -15.35 7.64 -15.55
C GLU A 358 -16.47 7.48 -16.61
N LEU A 359 -17.40 8.45 -16.63
CA LEU A 359 -18.52 8.57 -17.57
C LEU A 359 -18.19 9.37 -18.82
#